data_AF-A0A9D2GMX0-F1
#
_entry.id   AF-A0A9D2GMX0-F1
#
_cell.length_a   1.000
_cell.length_b   1.000
_cell.length_c   1.000
_cell.angle_alpha   90.00
_cell.angle_beta   90.00
_cell.angle_gamma   90.00
#
_symmetry.space_group_name_H-M   'P 1'
#
loop_
_entity.id
_entity.type
_entity.pdbx_description
1 polymer ?
#
loop_
_entity_poly.entity_id
_entity_poly.type
_entity_poly.pdbx_seq_one_letter_code
_entity_poly.pdbx_strand_id
1 'polypeptide(L)'
;MIRRQQEQCFHTYGCRRMWQWLKSSEGVYRNPKTILRIMKKYGLLAEIRRRRRWRQPDSPAAALDSYRSIRTYDGVYTDFGTHPHLRHKPATFSEVNEMIDRYIHFYNHQRIQYKTGVAPLTLRHSC
;
A
#
# COMPACT_ATOMS: atom_id res chain seq x y z
N MET A 1 16.86 -12.53 6.89
CA MET A 1 15.57 -13.23 7.04
C MET A 1 14.40 -12.45 6.41
N ILE A 2 13.82 -11.42 7.06
CA ILE A 2 12.63 -10.70 6.52
C ILE A 2 12.85 -10.12 5.11
N ARG A 3 14.01 -9.51 4.85
CA ARG A 3 14.36 -8.98 3.52
C ARG A 3 14.37 -10.08 2.45
N ARG A 4 15.08 -11.19 2.72
CA ARG A 4 15.14 -12.36 1.84
C ARG A 4 13.73 -12.90 1.54
N GLN A 5 12.88 -13.00 2.57
CA GLN A 5 11.50 -13.45 2.35
C GLN A 5 10.69 -12.46 1.51
N GLN A 6 10.86 -11.15 1.74
CA GLN A 6 10.22 -10.13 0.89
C GLN A 6 10.64 -10.24 -0.57
N GLU A 7 11.93 -10.48 -0.84
CA GLU A 7 12.45 -10.67 -2.20
C GLU A 7 11.87 -11.93 -2.84
N GLN A 8 11.84 -13.05 -2.12
CA GLN A 8 11.22 -14.30 -2.58
C GLN A 8 9.72 -14.15 -2.86
N CYS A 9 9.05 -13.29 -2.09
CA CYS A 9 7.62 -13.04 -2.22
C CYS A 9 7.27 -11.80 -3.04
N PHE A 10 8.19 -11.28 -3.84
CA PHE A 10 7.97 -10.12 -4.72
C PHE A 10 7.35 -8.92 -4.00
N HIS A 11 7.74 -8.75 -2.74
CA HIS A 11 7.24 -7.74 -1.83
C HIS A 11 5.71 -7.72 -1.64
N THR A 12 5.02 -8.86 -1.76
CA THR A 12 3.56 -8.94 -1.57
C THR A 12 3.13 -9.15 -0.11
N TYR A 13 4.07 -9.52 0.76
CA TYR A 13 3.80 -9.88 2.15
C TYR A 13 3.63 -8.65 3.05
N GLY A 14 2.41 -8.47 3.58
CA GLY A 14 2.17 -7.50 4.64
C GLY A 14 2.63 -8.01 6.01
N CYS A 15 2.60 -7.14 7.02
CA CYS A 15 3.05 -7.47 8.38
C CYS A 15 2.40 -8.75 8.96
N ARG A 16 1.11 -8.99 8.68
CA ARG A 16 0.38 -10.18 9.13
C ARG A 16 0.95 -11.46 8.50
N ARG A 17 1.16 -11.48 7.18
CA ARG A 17 1.71 -12.64 6.47
C ARG A 17 3.16 -12.89 6.86
N MET A 18 3.94 -11.82 6.99
CA MET A 18 5.32 -11.91 7.47
C MET A 18 5.38 -12.48 8.90
N TRP A 19 4.48 -12.05 9.80
CA TRP A 19 4.39 -12.63 11.14
C TRP A 19 4.01 -14.11 11.13
N GLN A 20 3.05 -14.52 10.30
CA GLN A 20 2.69 -15.93 10.15
C GLN A 20 3.87 -16.75 9.63
N TRP A 21 4.57 -16.26 8.61
CA TRP A 21 5.75 -16.91 8.04
C TRP A 21 6.89 -17.03 9.06
N LEU A 22 7.21 -15.95 9.79
CA LEU A 22 8.22 -15.96 10.84
C LEU A 22 7.91 -16.98 11.93
N LYS A 23 6.63 -17.10 12.31
CA LYS A 23 6.19 -18.08 13.31
C LYS A 23 6.31 -19.51 12.77
N SER A 24 5.84 -19.77 11.56
CA SER A 24 5.70 -21.13 11.02
C SER A 24 6.98 -21.69 10.39
N SER A 25 7.77 -20.86 9.73
CA SER A 25 8.95 -21.29 8.95
C SER A 25 10.26 -21.07 9.71
N GLU A 26 10.35 -20.03 10.53
CA GLU A 26 11.60 -19.63 11.19
C GLU A 26 11.55 -19.83 12.72
N GLY A 27 10.40 -20.26 13.27
CA GLY A 27 10.20 -20.42 14.72
C GLY A 27 10.28 -19.11 15.52
N VAL A 28 10.24 -17.94 14.84
CA VAL A 28 10.42 -16.63 15.48
C VAL A 28 9.09 -16.08 15.96
N TYR A 29 8.85 -16.17 17.27
CA TYR A 29 7.68 -15.58 17.91
C TYR A 29 7.96 -14.16 18.43
N ARG A 30 7.45 -13.16 17.70
CA ARG A 30 7.55 -11.74 18.05
C ARG A 30 6.20 -11.05 17.92
N ASN A 31 6.02 -9.99 18.70
CA ASN A 31 4.84 -9.13 18.59
C ASN A 31 4.73 -8.59 17.14
N PRO A 32 3.57 -8.70 16.46
CA PRO A 32 3.37 -8.14 15.12
C PRO A 32 3.73 -6.65 15.00
N LYS A 33 3.58 -5.86 16.07
CA LYS A 33 3.98 -4.45 16.10
C LYS A 33 5.50 -4.29 15.96
N THR A 34 6.29 -5.18 16.55
CA THR A 34 7.75 -5.18 16.41
C THR A 34 8.15 -5.48 14.97
N ILE A 35 7.53 -6.47 14.35
CA ILE A 35 7.75 -6.80 12.94
C ILE A 35 7.40 -5.62 12.05
N LEU A 36 6.25 -4.97 12.29
CA LEU A 36 5.88 -3.76 11.55
C LEU A 36 6.90 -2.63 11.70
N ARG A 37 7.42 -2.37 12.91
CA ARG A 37 8.46 -1.35 13.14
C ARG A 37 9.74 -1.67 12.36
N ILE A 38 10.17 -2.93 12.37
CA ILE A 38 11.34 -3.38 11.60
C ILE A 38 11.10 -3.22 10.10
N MET A 39 9.95 -3.68 9.60
CA MET A 39 9.60 -3.53 8.18
C MET A 39 9.58 -2.06 7.75
N LYS A 40 9.05 -1.16 8.58
CA LYS A 40 9.09 0.29 8.34
C LYS A 40 10.52 0.83 8.33
N LYS A 41 11.32 0.51 9.35
CA LYS A 41 12.71 0.98 9.49
C LYS A 41 13.56 0.67 8.25
N TYR A 42 13.32 -0.47 7.60
CA TYR A 42 14.12 -0.95 6.49
C TYR A 42 13.42 -0.88 5.12
N GLY A 43 12.25 -0.23 5.01
CA GLY A 43 11.53 -0.10 3.73
C GLY A 43 11.03 -1.43 3.15
N LEU A 44 10.64 -2.38 4.01
CA LEU A 44 10.25 -3.75 3.64
C LEU A 44 8.72 -3.94 3.66
N LEU A 45 7.94 -2.88 3.48
CA LEU A 45 6.49 -2.96 3.43
C LEU A 45 6.02 -3.63 2.13
N ALA A 46 4.80 -4.14 2.15
CA ALA A 46 4.20 -4.74 0.97
C ALA A 46 3.96 -3.68 -0.12
N GLU A 47 4.20 -4.05 -1.37
CA GLU A 47 3.91 -3.18 -2.51
C GLU A 47 2.41 -3.11 -2.81
N ILE A 48 1.65 -4.18 -2.54
CA ILE A 48 0.19 -4.19 -2.73
C ILE A 48 -0.45 -3.15 -1.81
N ARG A 49 -1.18 -2.21 -2.40
CA ARG A 49 -1.91 -1.16 -1.68
C ARG A 49 -3.26 -1.68 -1.20
N ARG A 50 -3.68 -1.28 -0.01
CA ARG A 50 -5.00 -1.62 0.54
C ARG A 50 -5.79 -0.37 0.83
N ARG A 51 -7.10 -0.42 0.59
CA ARG A 51 -8.01 0.67 0.96
C ARG A 51 -7.97 0.82 2.48
N ARG A 52 -7.59 2.01 2.94
CA ARG A 52 -7.78 2.39 4.34
C ARG A 52 -9.25 2.72 4.55
N ARG A 53 -9.82 2.25 5.67
CA ARG A 53 -11.17 2.64 6.08
C ARG A 53 -11.12 4.08 6.59
N TRP A 54 -11.63 5.00 5.79
CA TRP A 54 -11.75 6.41 6.18
C TRP A 54 -13.09 6.62 6.87
N ARG A 55 -13.07 7.43 7.94
CA ARG A 55 -14.32 7.98 8.48
C ARG A 55 -14.75 9.11 7.55
N GLN A 56 -16.05 9.26 7.36
CA GLN A 56 -16.57 10.42 6.66
C GLN A 56 -16.11 11.68 7.42
N PRO A 57 -15.48 12.65 6.74
CA PRO A 57 -15.16 13.92 7.36
C PRO A 57 -16.46 14.60 7.78
N ASP A 58 -16.43 15.20 8.95
CA ASP A 58 -17.52 15.97 9.54
C ASP A 58 -17.68 17.35 8.89
N SER A 59 -16.68 17.81 8.14
CA SER A 59 -16.68 19.11 7.47
C SER A 59 -15.89 19.11 6.15
N PRO A 60 -16.16 20.07 5.24
CA PRO A 60 -15.37 20.25 4.02
C PRO A 60 -13.88 20.50 4.28
N ALA A 61 -13.52 21.19 5.37
CA ALA A 61 -12.13 21.41 5.76
C ALA A 61 -11.44 20.08 6.17
N ALA A 62 -12.10 19.24 6.97
CA ALA A 62 -11.59 17.92 7.33
C ALA A 62 -11.46 16.98 6.13
N ALA A 63 -12.35 17.11 5.14
CA ALA A 63 -12.25 16.39 3.86
C ALA A 63 -10.99 16.79 3.09
N LEU A 64 -10.70 18.09 3.02
CA LEU A 64 -9.53 18.63 2.32
C LEU A 64 -8.22 18.24 3.03
N ASP A 65 -8.18 18.24 4.36
CA ASP A 65 -7.00 17.81 5.11
C ASP A 65 -6.74 16.30 5.00
N SER A 66 -7.80 15.50 4.93
CA SER A 66 -7.69 14.08 4.60
C SER A 66 -7.09 13.86 3.21
N TYR A 67 -7.55 14.65 2.21
CA TYR A 67 -6.97 14.65 0.86
C TYR A 67 -5.49 15.10 0.85
N ARG A 68 -5.13 16.13 1.63
CA ARG A 68 -3.74 16.59 1.77
C ARG A 68 -2.83 15.57 2.48
N SER A 69 -3.36 14.80 3.44
CA SER A 69 -2.62 13.72 4.09
C SER A 69 -2.34 12.56 3.12
N ILE A 70 -3.28 12.26 2.22
CA ILE A 70 -3.05 11.30 1.12
C ILE A 70 -1.90 11.78 0.23
N ARG A 71 -1.76 13.09 0.00
CA ARG A 71 -0.67 13.69 -0.77
C ARG A 71 0.71 13.54 -0.11
N THR A 72 0.80 13.42 1.21
CA THR A 72 2.07 13.42 1.94
C THR A 72 2.53 12.05 2.44
N TYR A 73 1.64 11.06 2.58
CA TYR A 73 2.06 9.72 3.00
C TYR A 73 2.67 8.95 1.83
N ASP A 74 3.89 8.44 1.99
CA ASP A 74 4.63 7.57 1.04
C ASP A 74 4.86 8.11 -0.39
N GLY A 75 4.87 9.44 -0.62
CA GLY A 75 5.19 10.02 -1.94
C GLY A 75 4.07 9.86 -2.98
N VAL A 76 2.85 9.61 -2.53
CA VAL A 76 1.69 9.31 -3.37
C VAL A 76 1.37 10.40 -4.41
N TYR A 77 1.78 11.67 -4.23
CA TYR A 77 1.56 12.69 -5.27
C TYR A 77 2.55 12.67 -6.45
N THR A 78 3.75 12.08 -6.34
CA THR A 78 4.56 11.90 -7.54
C THR A 78 3.86 10.94 -8.51
N ASP A 79 3.25 9.88 -8.00
CA ASP A 79 2.54 8.89 -8.82
C ASP A 79 1.14 9.37 -9.27
N PHE A 80 0.34 9.97 -8.37
CA PHE A 80 -0.98 10.52 -8.72
C PHE A 80 -0.89 11.69 -9.72
N GLY A 81 0.12 12.56 -9.59
CA GLY A 81 0.32 13.69 -10.50
C GLY A 81 0.79 13.27 -11.90
N THR A 82 1.52 12.15 -12.01
CA THR A 82 1.91 11.57 -13.30
C THR A 82 0.78 10.79 -13.98
N HIS A 83 -0.18 10.25 -13.24
CA HIS A 83 -1.21 9.38 -13.78
C HIS A 83 -2.34 10.19 -14.47
N PRO A 84 -2.55 10.06 -15.80
CA PRO A 84 -3.46 10.94 -16.56
C PRO A 84 -4.89 11.02 -16.01
N HIS A 85 -5.41 9.90 -15.48
CA HIS A 85 -6.78 9.81 -14.95
C HIS A 85 -6.99 10.48 -13.57
N LEU A 86 -5.92 10.92 -12.89
CA LEU A 86 -5.95 11.45 -11.53
C LEU A 86 -5.53 12.94 -11.43
N ARG A 87 -5.41 13.63 -12.58
CA ARG A 87 -4.94 15.03 -12.66
C ARG A 87 -5.95 16.09 -12.21
N HIS A 88 -7.24 15.77 -12.12
CA HIS A 88 -8.26 16.73 -11.68
C HIS A 88 -8.25 16.88 -10.16
N LYS A 89 -8.46 18.11 -9.70
CA LYS A 89 -8.64 18.40 -8.28
C LYS A 89 -10.08 18.01 -7.89
N PRO A 90 -10.28 17.13 -6.89
CA PRO A 90 -11.63 16.75 -6.48
C PRO A 90 -12.32 17.92 -5.78
N ALA A 91 -13.61 18.09 -6.07
CA ALA A 91 -14.50 19.06 -5.45
C ALA A 91 -15.21 18.48 -4.22
N THR A 92 -15.35 17.15 -4.13
CA THR A 92 -16.10 16.48 -3.06
C THR A 92 -15.32 15.34 -2.41
N PHE A 93 -15.73 14.94 -1.20
CA PHE A 93 -15.15 13.75 -0.55
C PHE A 93 -15.50 12.44 -1.28
N SER A 94 -16.64 12.38 -1.97
CA SER A 94 -16.99 11.23 -2.81
C SER A 94 -15.97 11.05 -3.94
N GLU A 95 -15.65 12.15 -4.65
CA GLU A 95 -14.64 12.12 -5.70
C GLU A 95 -13.26 11.72 -5.17
N VAL A 96 -12.87 12.22 -3.98
CA VAL A 96 -11.64 11.77 -3.32
C VAL A 96 -11.63 10.26 -3.13
N ASN A 97 -12.72 9.66 -2.65
CA ASN A 97 -12.81 8.21 -2.48
C ASN A 97 -12.70 7.46 -3.81
N GLU A 98 -13.40 7.91 -4.84
CA GLU A 98 -13.35 7.31 -6.17
C GLU A 98 -11.96 7.40 -6.78
N MET A 99 -11.25 8.52 -6.59
CA MET A 99 -9.86 8.67 -7.02
C MET A 99 -8.94 7.68 -6.30
N ILE A 100 -9.12 7.50 -4.98
CA ILE A 100 -8.36 6.52 -4.20
C ILE A 100 -8.63 5.10 -4.72
N ASP A 101 -9.89 4.75 -4.97
CA ASP A 101 -10.27 3.43 -5.46
C ASP A 101 -9.67 3.15 -6.84
N ARG A 102 -9.77 4.11 -7.77
CA ARG A 102 -9.16 4.01 -9.10
C ARG A 102 -7.64 3.84 -9.01
N TYR A 103 -6.99 4.61 -8.15
CA TYR A 103 -5.54 4.49 -7.94
C TYR A 103 -5.15 3.12 -7.39
N ILE A 104 -5.82 2.66 -6.32
CA ILE A 104 -5.51 1.35 -5.71
C ILE A 104 -5.73 0.24 -6.72
N HIS A 105 -6.80 0.33 -7.52
CA HIS A 105 -7.08 -0.63 -8.57
C HIS A 105 -5.96 -0.64 -9.63
N PHE A 106 -5.62 0.51 -10.20
CA PHE A 106 -4.51 0.63 -11.16
C PHE A 106 -3.21 0.05 -10.59
N TYR A 107 -2.81 0.47 -9.39
CA TYR A 107 -1.52 0.08 -8.80
C TYR A 107 -1.43 -1.42 -8.52
N ASN A 108 -2.54 -2.05 -8.13
CA ASN A 108 -2.56 -3.47 -7.80
C ASN A 108 -2.79 -4.38 -9.00
N HIS A 109 -3.60 -3.96 -9.98
CA HIS A 109 -4.08 -4.81 -11.08
C HIS A 109 -3.49 -4.47 -12.44
N GLN A 110 -3.08 -3.21 -12.68
CA GLN A 110 -2.73 -2.72 -14.02
C GLN A 110 -1.26 -2.29 -14.11
N ARG A 111 -0.64 -1.87 -13.00
CA ARG A 111 0.76 -1.45 -12.97
C ARG A 111 1.70 -2.64 -13.22
N ILE A 112 2.43 -2.60 -14.32
CA ILE A 112 3.48 -3.57 -14.62
C ILE A 112 4.76 -3.24 -13.81
N GLN A 113 5.19 -4.16 -12.96
CA GLN A 113 6.45 -4.01 -12.21
C GLN A 113 7.64 -4.36 -13.10
N TYR A 114 8.67 -3.51 -13.11
CA TYR A 114 9.91 -3.75 -13.86
C TYR A 114 10.57 -5.10 -13.50
N LYS A 115 10.56 -5.48 -12.23
CA LYS A 115 11.24 -6.68 -11.74
C LYS A 115 10.55 -7.99 -12.12
N THR A 116 9.24 -7.98 -12.28
CA THR A 116 8.43 -9.21 -12.40
C THR A 116 7.65 -9.29 -13.70
N GLY A 117 7.56 -8.18 -14.46
CA GLY A 117 6.81 -8.11 -15.72
C GLY A 117 5.29 -8.19 -15.56
N VAL A 118 4.77 -8.26 -14.33
CA VAL A 118 3.33 -8.42 -14.06
C VAL A 118 2.83 -7.45 -13.00
N ALA A 119 1.52 -7.41 -12.82
CA ALA A 119 0.90 -6.63 -11.76
C ALA A 119 1.15 -7.25 -10.37
N PRO A 120 1.30 -6.42 -9.31
CA PRO A 120 1.66 -6.91 -7.98
C PRO A 120 0.67 -7.93 -7.41
N LEU A 121 -0.63 -7.73 -7.66
CA LEU A 121 -1.65 -8.62 -7.09
C LEU A 121 -1.61 -10.02 -7.71
N THR A 122 -1.15 -10.16 -8.95
CA THR A 122 -0.96 -11.46 -9.62
C THR A 122 0.00 -12.35 -8.85
N LEU A 123 0.96 -11.76 -8.14
CA LEU A 123 1.98 -12.48 -7.36
C LEU A 123 1.57 -12.75 -5.91
N ARG A 124 0.34 -12.39 -5.52
CA ARG A 124 -0.11 -12.51 -4.13
C ARG A 124 -0.06 -13.93 -3.60
N HIS A 125 -0.19 -14.94 -4.46
CA HIS A 125 -0.21 -16.35 -4.09
C HIS A 125 1.05 -17.10 -4.51
N SER A 126 2.07 -16.42 -5.01
CA SER A 126 3.34 -17.02 -5.45
C SER A 126 4.19 -17.55 -4.28
N CYS A 127 3.75 -17.24 -3.06
CA CYS A 127 4.09 -17.76 -1.75
C CYS A 127 2.89 -17.43 -0.84
#